data_AF-A0A7X6FSR1-F1
#
_entry.id   AF-A0A7X6FSR1-F1
#
_cell.length_a   1.000
_cell.length_b   1.000
_cell.length_c   1.000
_cell.angle_alpha   90.00
_cell.angle_beta   90.00
_cell.angle_gamma   90.00
#
_symmetry.space_group_name_H-M   'P 1'
#
loop_
_entity.id
_entity.type
_entity.pdbx_description
1 polymer ?
#
loop_
_entity_poly.entity_id
_entity_poly.type
_entity_poly.pdbx_seq_one_letter_code
_entity_poly.pdbx_strand_id
1 'polypeptide(L)'
;MANSAYSHKTSLIAYDDQGRAVTLDVYFTKGADFNWEVAVFNRDDASPSGGFPYGAPGSAPLATSLMRFDPQNGKLLEGGTLEIAIPDGQTMTLDLAASRELAGDYQISAAELNGQAPSATVDTVIGEDGIVYDRSANGDMLARYQLAIANVASPDKMTVISGNVFSPSAESGDVTLGTAASNGNGKIRTGALENSNVDIAQELTDMIEAQRSYTANSKVFQTGSELMDVLVNLKR
;
A
#
# COMPACT_ATOMS: atom_id res chain seq x y z
N MET A 1 22.85 -16.25 -40.67
CA MET A 1 22.97 -17.54 -39.96
C MET A 1 24.03 -17.38 -38.90
N ALA A 2 23.62 -17.31 -37.63
CA ALA A 2 24.47 -16.92 -36.51
C ALA A 2 25.63 -17.90 -36.32
N ASN A 3 26.85 -17.41 -36.54
CA ASN A 3 28.09 -18.17 -36.39
C ASN A 3 28.48 -18.13 -34.91
N SER A 4 28.16 -19.20 -34.16
CA SER A 4 28.71 -19.72 -32.88
C SER A 4 29.45 -18.81 -31.85
N ALA A 5 29.36 -17.48 -31.89
CA ALA A 5 30.07 -16.57 -31.00
C ALA A 5 29.15 -15.41 -30.64
N TYR A 6 28.82 -15.29 -29.36
CA TYR A 6 28.22 -14.08 -28.81
C TYR A 6 29.34 -13.13 -28.36
N SER A 7 29.08 -11.82 -28.37
CA SER A 7 30.04 -10.83 -27.91
C SER A 7 29.91 -10.60 -26.40
N HIS A 8 28.67 -10.43 -25.92
CA HIS A 8 28.39 -10.20 -24.51
C HIS A 8 27.16 -10.99 -24.06
N LYS A 9 27.13 -11.36 -22.78
CA LYS A 9 26.02 -12.05 -22.14
C LYS A 9 25.64 -11.30 -20.88
N THR A 10 24.35 -11.23 -20.59
CA THR A 10 23.82 -10.79 -19.30
C THR A 10 22.68 -11.69 -18.89
N SER A 11 22.59 -11.98 -17.60
CA SER A 11 21.51 -12.77 -17.03
C SER A 11 20.57 -11.87 -16.24
N LEU A 12 19.27 -12.11 -16.39
CA LEU A 12 18.20 -11.44 -15.64
C LEU A 12 17.25 -12.49 -15.05
N ILE A 13 16.62 -12.16 -13.93
CA ILE A 13 15.70 -13.07 -13.24
C ILE A 13 14.29 -12.52 -13.40
N ALA A 14 13.47 -13.22 -14.16
CA ALA A 14 12.04 -13.02 -14.26
C ALA A 14 11.30 -13.96 -13.30
N TYR A 15 10.00 -13.74 -13.14
CA TYR A 15 9.12 -14.64 -12.38
C TYR A 15 7.96 -15.06 -13.27
N ASP A 16 7.53 -16.31 -13.14
CA ASP A 16 6.34 -16.83 -13.81
C ASP A 16 5.04 -16.49 -13.05
N ASP A 17 3.88 -16.93 -13.55
CA ASP A 17 2.58 -16.62 -12.94
C ASP A 17 2.40 -17.27 -11.55
N GLN A 18 3.22 -18.26 -11.21
CA GLN A 18 3.27 -18.91 -9.90
C GLN A 18 4.35 -18.30 -8.99
N GLY A 19 5.11 -17.34 -9.50
CA GLY A 19 6.19 -16.66 -8.80
C GLY A 19 7.47 -17.51 -8.65
N ARG A 20 7.64 -18.56 -9.46
CA ARG A 20 8.92 -19.27 -9.57
C ARG A 20 9.90 -18.41 -10.35
N ALA A 21 11.16 -18.41 -9.92
CA ALA A 21 12.21 -17.66 -10.58
C ALA A 21 12.61 -18.33 -11.90
N VAL A 22 12.47 -17.61 -13.02
CA VAL A 22 12.93 -18.00 -14.35
C VAL A 22 14.14 -17.14 -14.69
N THR A 23 15.30 -17.74 -14.89
CA THR A 23 16.50 -16.98 -15.29
C THR A 23 16.59 -16.91 -16.79
N LEU A 24 16.66 -15.69 -17.34
CA LEU A 24 16.84 -15.44 -18.76
C LEU A 24 18.26 -14.99 -19.04
N ASP A 25 18.88 -15.58 -20.06
CA ASP A 25 20.16 -15.14 -20.57
C ASP A 25 19.95 -14.33 -21.85
N VAL A 26 20.38 -13.08 -21.82
CA VAL A 26 20.38 -12.14 -22.94
C VAL A 26 21.76 -12.12 -23.57
N TYR A 27 21.83 -12.51 -24.84
CA TYR A 27 23.05 -12.50 -25.63
C TYR A 27 23.04 -11.34 -26.61
N PHE A 28 24.14 -10.61 -26.63
CA PHE A 28 24.43 -9.56 -27.60
C PHE A 28 25.49 -10.07 -28.56
N THR A 29 25.15 -10.16 -29.83
CA THR A 29 26.06 -10.59 -30.90
C THR A 29 26.30 -9.43 -31.84
N LYS A 30 27.56 -8.99 -31.93
CA LYS A 30 27.94 -7.93 -32.87
C LYS A 30 27.88 -8.46 -34.30
N GLY A 31 27.08 -7.82 -35.13
CA GLY A 31 26.99 -8.09 -36.57
C GLY A 31 27.93 -7.16 -37.34
N ALA A 32 27.42 -6.55 -38.41
CA ALA A 32 28.09 -5.44 -39.08
C ALA A 32 28.22 -4.22 -38.14
N ASP A 33 29.08 -3.26 -38.50
CA ASP A 33 29.26 -2.02 -37.73
C ASP A 33 27.91 -1.37 -37.40
N PHE A 34 27.73 -0.97 -36.14
CA PHE A 34 26.49 -0.39 -35.62
C PHE A 34 25.24 -1.29 -35.67
N ASN A 35 25.39 -2.60 -35.87
CA ASN A 35 24.30 -3.57 -35.85
C ASN A 35 24.57 -4.67 -34.82
N TRP A 36 23.62 -4.86 -33.91
CA TRP A 36 23.69 -5.86 -32.84
C TRP A 36 22.46 -6.74 -32.85
N GLU A 37 22.67 -8.05 -32.87
CA GLU A 37 21.58 -9.01 -32.68
C GLU A 37 21.46 -9.34 -31.19
N VAL A 38 20.28 -9.13 -30.64
CA VAL A 38 19.93 -9.51 -29.27
C VAL A 38 19.06 -10.74 -29.31
N ALA A 39 19.48 -11.79 -28.62
CA ALA A 39 18.70 -13.02 -28.48
C ALA A 39 18.56 -13.38 -27.00
N VAL A 40 17.33 -13.70 -26.59
CA VAL A 40 16.99 -14.05 -25.21
C VAL A 40 16.66 -15.53 -25.14
N PHE A 41 17.22 -16.23 -24.16
CA PHE A 41 16.96 -17.64 -23.94
C PHE A 41 16.66 -17.95 -22.47
N ASN A 42 15.91 -19.01 -22.18
CA ASN A 42 15.69 -19.50 -20.81
C ASN A 42 16.89 -20.32 -20.33
N ARG A 43 17.48 -20.02 -19.18
CA ARG A 43 18.64 -20.75 -18.62
C ARG A 43 18.45 -22.25 -18.45
N ASP A 44 17.22 -22.69 -18.22
CA ASP A 44 16.95 -24.12 -18.07
C ASP A 44 17.12 -24.91 -19.38
N ASP A 45 17.06 -24.24 -20.53
CA ASP A 45 17.32 -24.85 -21.85
C ASP A 45 18.82 -24.90 -22.21
N ALA A 46 19.70 -24.39 -21.35
CA ALA A 46 21.13 -24.36 -21.60
C ALA A 46 21.75 -25.76 -21.62
N SER A 47 22.74 -25.98 -22.48
CA SER A 47 23.42 -27.27 -22.58
C SER A 47 24.16 -27.61 -21.27
N PRO A 48 24.14 -28.87 -20.80
CA PRO A 48 24.92 -29.31 -19.64
C PRO A 48 26.44 -29.08 -19.76
N SER A 49 26.96 -28.98 -20.98
CA SER A 49 28.37 -28.69 -21.26
C SER A 49 28.74 -27.20 -21.12
N GLY A 50 27.74 -26.33 -20.96
CA GLY A 50 27.89 -24.88 -21.03
C GLY A 50 28.29 -24.38 -22.43
N GLY A 51 28.16 -23.07 -22.65
CA GLY A 51 28.58 -22.41 -23.88
C GLY A 51 27.46 -22.19 -24.91
N PHE A 52 27.79 -21.41 -25.95
CA PHE A 52 26.95 -21.11 -27.10
C PHE A 52 27.35 -22.01 -28.29
N PRO A 53 26.44 -22.51 -29.14
CA PRO A 53 25.00 -22.23 -29.20
C PRO A 53 24.26 -22.69 -27.94
N TYR A 54 23.25 -21.90 -27.57
CA TYR A 54 22.56 -22.04 -26.31
C TYR A 54 21.65 -23.26 -26.32
N GLY A 55 22.05 -24.33 -25.64
CA GLY A 55 21.21 -25.53 -25.48
C GLY A 55 21.50 -26.67 -26.44
N ALA A 56 20.70 -27.73 -26.32
CA ALA A 56 20.69 -28.84 -27.27
C ALA A 56 20.32 -28.32 -28.69
N PRO A 57 20.70 -29.02 -29.77
CA PRO A 57 20.36 -28.60 -31.13
C PRO A 57 18.84 -28.40 -31.28
N GLY A 58 18.40 -27.16 -31.52
CA GLY A 58 16.98 -26.82 -31.71
C GLY A 58 16.36 -25.90 -30.65
N SER A 59 17.08 -25.49 -29.60
CA SER A 59 16.59 -24.48 -28.66
C SER A 59 16.48 -23.12 -29.35
N ALA A 60 15.24 -22.74 -29.70
CA ALA A 60 14.96 -21.43 -30.31
C ALA A 60 15.04 -20.33 -29.24
N PRO A 61 15.49 -19.12 -29.60
CA PRO A 61 15.41 -17.97 -28.70
C PRO A 61 13.95 -17.66 -28.37
N LEU A 62 13.68 -17.28 -27.12
CA LEU A 62 12.37 -16.79 -26.69
C LEU A 62 11.98 -15.49 -27.41
N ALA A 63 12.98 -14.65 -27.68
CA ALA A 63 12.85 -13.44 -28.46
C ALA A 63 14.17 -13.12 -29.15
N THR A 64 14.08 -12.53 -30.34
CA THR A 64 15.24 -11.98 -31.05
C THR A 64 14.88 -10.63 -31.63
N SER A 65 15.79 -9.66 -31.51
CA SER A 65 15.67 -8.36 -32.15
C SER A 65 17.01 -7.92 -32.71
N LEU A 66 16.97 -7.32 -33.89
CA LEU A 66 18.10 -6.57 -34.42
C LEU A 66 18.03 -5.14 -33.88
N MET A 67 19.13 -4.68 -33.27
CA MET A 67 19.32 -3.30 -32.82
C MET A 67 20.26 -2.60 -33.78
N ARG A 68 19.91 -1.38 -34.18
CA ARG A 68 20.72 -0.56 -35.08
C ARG A 68 21.03 0.77 -34.42
N PHE A 69 22.30 1.15 -34.43
CA PHE A 69 22.78 2.36 -33.81
C PHE A 69 23.18 3.41 -34.86
N ASP A 70 23.10 4.68 -34.48
CA ASP A 70 23.55 5.80 -35.29
C ASP A 70 25.08 5.89 -35.28
N PRO A 71 25.75 5.81 -36.44
CA PRO A 71 27.21 5.93 -36.51
C PRO A 71 27.79 7.26 -36.00
N GLN A 72 27.00 8.33 -35.93
CA GLN A 72 27.47 9.66 -35.56
C GLN A 72 27.41 9.93 -34.06
N ASN A 73 26.42 9.38 -33.36
CA ASN A 73 26.16 9.69 -31.95
C ASN A 73 25.99 8.45 -31.06
N GLY A 74 26.01 7.24 -31.64
CA GLY A 74 25.94 5.98 -30.90
C GLY A 74 24.57 5.66 -30.31
N LYS A 75 23.52 6.44 -30.59
CA LYS A 75 22.17 6.19 -30.07
C LYS A 75 21.46 5.10 -30.86
N LEU A 76 20.53 4.41 -30.21
CA LEU A 76 19.67 3.45 -30.88
C LEU A 76 18.73 4.15 -31.88
N LEU A 77 18.66 3.64 -33.10
CA LEU A 77 17.79 4.10 -34.19
C LEU A 77 16.61 3.16 -34.43
N GLU A 78 16.83 1.85 -34.37
CA GLU A 78 15.84 0.82 -34.66
C GLU A 78 16.01 -0.37 -33.72
N GLY A 79 14.90 -1.01 -33.37
CA GLY A 79 14.84 -2.09 -32.38
C GLY A 79 14.81 -1.54 -30.95
N GLY A 80 15.17 -2.39 -29.99
CA GLY A 80 15.32 -2.01 -28.58
C GLY A 80 14.20 -2.49 -27.68
N THR A 81 13.03 -2.81 -28.20
CA THR A 81 11.95 -3.42 -27.39
C THR A 81 11.77 -4.87 -27.82
N LEU A 82 11.85 -5.79 -26.86
CA LEU A 82 11.65 -7.21 -27.07
C LEU A 82 10.49 -7.70 -26.21
N GLU A 83 9.50 -8.34 -26.82
CA GLU A 83 8.47 -9.08 -26.09
C GLU A 83 8.95 -10.51 -25.89
N ILE A 84 9.09 -10.91 -24.63
CA ILE A 84 9.62 -12.21 -24.21
C ILE A 84 8.49 -12.98 -23.54
N ALA A 85 8.03 -14.07 -24.15
CA ALA A 85 7.11 -14.97 -23.50
C ALA A 85 7.85 -15.76 -22.41
N ILE A 86 7.60 -15.44 -21.13
CA ILE A 86 8.17 -16.19 -20.01
C ILE A 86 7.50 -17.56 -19.96
N PRO A 87 8.26 -18.67 -19.90
CA PRO A 87 7.69 -20.01 -19.72
C PRO A 87 6.77 -20.07 -18.49
N ASP A 88 5.57 -20.62 -18.66
CA ASP A 88 4.52 -20.70 -17.62
C ASP A 88 4.12 -19.33 -16.99
N GLY A 89 4.40 -18.21 -17.68
CA GLY A 89 4.13 -16.86 -17.20
C GLY A 89 3.61 -15.91 -18.26
N GLN A 90 3.46 -14.64 -17.88
CA GLN A 90 3.10 -13.55 -18.78
C GLN A 90 4.26 -13.11 -19.70
N THR A 91 3.91 -12.46 -20.81
CA THR A 91 4.88 -11.80 -21.67
C THR A 91 5.52 -10.61 -20.95
N MET A 92 6.83 -10.62 -20.84
CA MET A 92 7.65 -9.53 -20.33
C MET A 92 8.13 -8.66 -21.49
N THR A 93 8.08 -7.34 -21.33
CA THR A 93 8.71 -6.40 -22.26
C THR A 93 10.11 -6.04 -21.74
N LEU A 94 11.15 -6.41 -22.48
CA LEU A 94 12.51 -5.93 -22.25
C LEU A 94 12.74 -4.67 -23.10
N ASP A 95 12.92 -3.53 -22.43
CA ASP A 95 13.24 -2.26 -23.07
C ASP A 95 14.73 -1.93 -22.97
N LEU A 96 15.35 -1.79 -24.14
CA LEU A 96 16.74 -1.43 -24.39
C LEU A 96 16.85 -0.14 -25.21
N ALA A 97 15.77 0.64 -25.36
CA ALA A 97 15.74 1.86 -26.18
C ALA A 97 16.80 2.90 -25.74
N ALA A 98 17.17 2.91 -24.47
CA ALA A 98 18.20 3.80 -23.91
C ALA A 98 19.65 3.33 -24.18
N SER A 99 19.84 2.18 -24.85
CA SER A 99 21.15 1.63 -25.15
C SER A 99 21.95 2.51 -26.10
N ARG A 100 23.28 2.45 -25.98
CA ARG A 100 24.21 3.17 -26.86
C ARG A 100 25.40 2.30 -27.24
N GLU A 101 25.84 2.43 -28.49
CA GLU A 101 27.13 1.91 -28.93
C GLU A 101 28.17 3.04 -28.94
N LEU A 102 29.16 2.93 -28.06
CA LEU A 102 30.28 3.88 -27.96
C LEU A 102 31.59 3.09 -27.94
N ALA A 103 32.71 3.79 -28.17
CA ALA A 103 34.04 3.21 -28.02
C ALA A 103 34.34 3.02 -26.52
N GLY A 104 33.97 1.86 -25.98
CA GLY A 104 34.18 1.48 -24.59
C GLY A 104 33.81 0.01 -24.35
N ASP A 105 34.10 -0.46 -23.13
CA ASP A 105 33.74 -1.82 -22.72
C ASP A 105 32.22 -1.96 -22.54
N TYR A 106 31.72 -3.18 -22.68
CA TYR A 106 30.32 -3.50 -22.39
C TYR A 106 30.01 -3.29 -20.90
N GLN A 107 29.02 -2.44 -20.62
CA GLN A 107 28.55 -2.17 -19.28
C GLN A 107 27.04 -1.99 -19.27
N ILE A 108 26.40 -2.44 -18.19
CA ILE A 108 24.98 -2.20 -17.92
C ILE A 108 24.89 -1.06 -16.92
N SER A 109 24.35 0.07 -17.37
CA SER A 109 24.24 1.27 -16.53
C SER A 109 23.07 1.19 -15.55
N ALA A 110 21.95 0.62 -15.98
CA ALA A 110 20.76 0.43 -15.15
C ALA A 110 19.97 -0.78 -15.67
N ALA A 111 19.40 -1.55 -14.74
CA ALA A 111 18.47 -2.63 -15.04
C ALA A 111 17.38 -2.61 -13.97
N GLU A 112 16.16 -2.31 -14.40
CA GLU A 112 14.98 -2.30 -13.53
C GLU A 112 14.07 -3.47 -13.93
N LEU A 113 13.60 -4.23 -12.94
CA LEU A 113 12.67 -5.32 -13.13
C LEU A 113 11.46 -5.08 -12.24
N ASN A 114 10.27 -5.30 -12.81
CA ASN A 114 8.98 -5.11 -12.15
C ASN A 114 8.32 -6.44 -11.71
N GLY A 115 9.01 -7.57 -11.88
CA GLY A 115 8.55 -8.88 -11.41
C GLY A 115 9.06 -9.20 -10.01
N GLN A 116 8.24 -9.88 -9.21
CA GLN A 116 8.60 -10.32 -7.86
C GLN A 116 8.08 -11.71 -7.55
N ALA A 117 8.78 -12.42 -6.66
CA ALA A 117 8.31 -13.67 -6.09
C ALA A 117 7.06 -13.45 -5.21
N PRO A 118 6.23 -14.48 -4.99
CA PRO A 118 5.10 -14.36 -4.10
C PRO A 118 5.62 -14.19 -2.67
N SER A 119 5.05 -13.23 -1.96
CA SER A 119 5.43 -12.93 -0.59
C SER A 119 4.23 -13.13 0.33
N ALA A 120 4.45 -13.83 1.44
CA ALA A 120 3.42 -13.98 2.46
C ALA A 120 3.23 -12.65 3.19
N THR A 121 1.99 -12.31 3.54
CA THR A 121 1.70 -11.20 4.46
C THR A 121 2.22 -11.57 5.85
N VAL A 122 3.06 -10.71 6.42
CA VAL A 122 3.63 -10.90 7.76
C VAL A 122 2.90 -10.06 8.79
N ASP A 123 2.38 -8.89 8.40
CA ASP A 123 1.78 -7.94 9.31
C ASP A 123 0.72 -7.08 8.62
N THR A 124 -0.19 -6.49 9.39
CA THR A 124 -1.19 -5.54 8.90
C THR A 124 -1.03 -4.24 9.67
N VAL A 125 -0.76 -3.16 8.92
CA VAL A 125 -0.50 -1.82 9.47
C VAL A 125 -1.60 -0.89 8.99
N ILE A 126 -2.11 -0.04 9.88
CA ILE A 126 -3.09 0.99 9.50
C ILE A 126 -2.34 2.34 9.45
N GLY A 127 -2.49 3.08 8.37
CA GLY A 127 -1.91 4.42 8.21
C GLY A 127 -2.68 5.48 8.99
N GLU A 128 -2.08 6.67 9.17
CA GLU A 128 -2.76 7.83 9.78
C GLU A 128 -3.94 8.33 8.93
N ASP A 129 -3.90 8.06 7.63
CA ASP A 129 -4.94 8.32 6.63
C ASP A 129 -6.05 7.25 6.62
N GLY A 130 -5.91 6.22 7.46
CA GLY A 130 -6.85 5.11 7.56
C GLY A 130 -6.72 4.07 6.46
N ILE A 131 -5.68 4.11 5.64
CA ILE A 131 -5.38 3.02 4.70
C ILE A 131 -4.86 1.82 5.50
N VAL A 132 -5.44 0.65 5.26
CA VAL A 132 -4.97 -0.61 5.82
C VAL A 132 -4.01 -1.24 4.82
N TYR A 133 -2.76 -1.36 5.23
CA TYR A 133 -1.67 -1.95 4.48
C TYR A 133 -1.40 -3.37 4.99
N ASP A 134 -1.30 -4.31 4.05
CA ASP A 134 -0.67 -5.60 4.31
C ASP A 134 0.83 -5.46 4.04
N ARG A 135 1.66 -5.73 5.06
CA ARG A 135 3.11 -5.77 4.92
C ARG A 135 3.53 -7.19 4.56
N SER A 136 4.12 -7.31 3.39
CA SER A 136 4.66 -8.56 2.86
C SER A 136 6.04 -8.87 3.44
N ALA A 137 6.45 -10.15 3.43
CA ALA A 137 7.74 -10.60 3.94
C ALA A 137 8.94 -10.01 3.17
N ASN A 138 8.72 -9.60 1.92
CA ASN A 138 9.70 -8.89 1.09
C ASN A 138 9.86 -7.40 1.48
N GLY A 139 9.05 -6.89 2.41
CA GLY A 139 9.06 -5.51 2.88
C GLY A 139 8.06 -4.59 2.18
N ASP A 140 7.38 -5.06 1.12
CA ASP A 140 6.42 -4.25 0.39
C ASP A 140 5.14 -4.04 1.19
N MET A 141 4.58 -2.83 1.08
CA MET A 141 3.31 -2.46 1.69
C MET A 141 2.24 -2.37 0.61
N LEU A 142 1.25 -3.26 0.67
CA LEU A 142 0.14 -3.29 -0.25
C LEU A 142 -1.09 -2.68 0.42
N ALA A 143 -1.63 -1.60 -0.14
CA ALA A 143 -2.89 -1.02 0.32
C ALA A 143 -4.06 -1.97 -0.04
N ARG A 144 -4.88 -2.34 0.96
CA ARG A 144 -5.96 -3.34 0.79
C ARG A 144 -7.33 -2.76 1.08
N TYR A 145 -7.42 -2.00 2.16
CA TYR A 145 -8.68 -1.41 2.61
C TYR A 145 -8.49 0.05 3.00
N GLN A 146 -9.59 0.76 3.10
CA GLN A 146 -9.64 2.13 3.59
C GLN A 146 -10.71 2.19 4.69
N LEU A 147 -10.33 2.68 5.85
CA LEU A 147 -11.27 2.99 6.92
C LEU A 147 -12.06 4.24 6.53
N ALA A 148 -13.38 4.11 6.55
CA ALA A 148 -14.28 5.25 6.40
C ALA A 148 -14.54 5.89 7.77
N ILE A 149 -14.46 7.21 7.82
CA ILE A 149 -14.84 8.01 8.99
C ILE A 149 -16.16 8.71 8.68
N ALA A 150 -17.04 8.73 9.67
CA ALA A 150 -18.32 9.41 9.62
C ALA A 150 -18.26 10.72 10.42
N ASN A 151 -18.87 11.78 9.90
CA ASN A 151 -19.05 13.05 10.58
C ASN A 151 -20.50 13.51 10.47
N VAL A 152 -21.00 14.22 11.47
CA VAL A 152 -22.34 14.78 11.55
C VAL A 152 -22.26 16.27 11.88
N ALA A 153 -23.25 17.05 11.43
CA ALA A 153 -23.24 18.50 11.65
C ALA A 153 -23.31 18.89 13.14
N SER A 154 -24.00 18.08 13.96
CA SER A 154 -24.14 18.33 15.40
C SER A 154 -23.95 17.02 16.20
N PRO A 155 -22.70 16.66 16.55
CA PRO A 155 -22.38 15.43 17.29
C PRO A 155 -23.07 15.32 18.65
N ASP A 156 -23.19 16.44 19.37
CA ASP A 156 -23.82 16.48 20.71
C ASP A 156 -25.31 16.13 20.70
N LYS A 157 -25.94 16.10 19.51
CA LYS A 157 -27.35 15.80 19.33
C LYS A 157 -27.62 14.40 18.79
N MET A 158 -26.59 13.57 18.68
CA MET A 158 -26.77 12.16 18.33
C MET A 158 -27.49 11.41 19.45
N THR A 159 -28.24 10.37 19.09
CA THR A 159 -28.90 9.50 20.06
C THR A 159 -27.90 8.47 20.59
N VAL A 160 -27.69 8.47 21.90
CA VAL A 160 -26.83 7.47 22.57
C VAL A 160 -27.52 6.11 22.57
N ILE A 161 -26.79 5.09 22.13
CA ILE A 161 -27.19 3.69 22.18
C ILE A 161 -26.24 2.95 23.14
N SER A 162 -26.70 1.83 23.69
CA SER A 162 -25.87 0.96 24.53
C SER A 162 -24.58 0.53 23.81
N GLY A 163 -23.45 0.54 24.52
CA GLY A 163 -22.16 0.04 24.02
C GLY A 163 -21.19 1.09 23.44
N ASN A 164 -21.27 2.35 23.88
CA ASN A 164 -20.47 3.47 23.35
C ASN A 164 -20.72 3.74 21.86
N VAL A 165 -21.96 3.51 21.42
CA VAL A 165 -22.39 3.72 20.03
C VAL A 165 -23.38 4.87 19.99
N PHE A 166 -23.31 5.67 18.94
CA PHE A 166 -24.22 6.77 18.69
C PHE A 166 -24.96 6.52 17.37
N SER A 167 -26.26 6.80 17.35
CA SER A 167 -27.06 6.82 16.12
C SER A 167 -27.38 8.26 15.72
N PRO A 168 -27.38 8.57 14.41
CA PRO A 168 -27.88 9.84 13.90
C PRO A 168 -29.34 10.05 14.32
N SER A 169 -29.68 11.31 14.60
CA SER A 169 -31.02 11.77 14.94
C SER A 169 -31.44 12.87 13.95
N ALA A 170 -32.73 13.22 13.94
CA ALA A 170 -33.21 14.34 13.14
C ALA A 170 -32.53 15.68 13.50
N GLU A 171 -32.06 15.82 14.74
CA GLU A 171 -31.38 17.04 15.19
C GLU A 171 -29.85 17.02 15.00
N SER A 172 -29.22 15.85 14.89
CA SER A 172 -27.78 15.75 14.63
C SER A 172 -27.40 16.13 13.19
N GLY A 173 -28.39 16.08 12.29
CA GLY A 173 -28.20 16.18 10.84
C GLY A 173 -27.74 14.86 10.22
N ASP A 174 -27.53 14.92 8.90
CA ASP A 174 -27.14 13.77 8.10
C ASP A 174 -25.69 13.34 8.36
N VAL A 175 -25.43 12.05 8.19
CA VAL A 175 -24.08 11.48 8.26
C VAL A 175 -23.37 11.71 6.94
N THR A 176 -22.19 12.30 7.02
CA THR A 176 -21.26 12.45 5.91
C THR A 176 -20.11 11.47 6.09
N LEU A 177 -19.84 10.65 5.08
CA LEU A 177 -18.73 9.72 5.09
C LEU A 177 -17.52 10.34 4.38
N GLY A 178 -16.33 10.08 4.89
CA GLY A 178 -15.07 10.52 4.31
C GLY A 178 -13.91 9.62 4.72
N THR A 179 -12.71 10.03 4.33
CA THR A 179 -11.47 9.37 4.77
C THR A 179 -10.83 10.13 5.93
N ALA A 180 -9.92 9.49 6.65
CA ALA A 180 -9.13 10.18 7.66
C ALA A 180 -8.19 11.20 7.00
N ALA A 181 -7.79 12.21 7.78
CA ALA A 181 -6.88 13.28 7.34
C ALA A 181 -7.33 14.09 6.12
N SER A 182 -8.61 14.01 5.72
CA SER A 182 -9.18 14.75 4.59
C SER A 182 -10.44 15.51 5.00
N ASN A 183 -10.79 16.59 4.28
CA ASN A 183 -12.04 17.34 4.46
C ASN A 183 -12.36 17.76 5.90
N GLY A 184 -11.34 18.10 6.70
CA GLY A 184 -11.50 18.50 8.10
C GLY A 184 -11.65 17.34 9.09
N ASN A 185 -11.60 16.09 8.62
CA ASN A 185 -11.57 14.92 9.48
C ASN A 185 -10.21 14.77 10.18
N GLY A 186 -10.24 14.25 11.40
CA GLY A 186 -9.05 13.92 12.18
C GLY A 186 -8.20 12.82 11.53
N LYS A 187 -7.01 12.62 12.10
CA LYS A 187 -6.11 11.52 11.74
C LYS A 187 -6.35 10.31 12.63
N ILE A 188 -6.06 9.12 12.12
CA ILE A 188 -6.08 7.90 12.92
C ILE A 188 -4.73 7.73 13.61
N ARG A 189 -4.75 7.33 14.89
CA ARG A 189 -3.56 6.90 15.63
C ARG A 189 -3.65 5.41 15.94
N THR A 190 -2.76 4.64 15.35
CA THR A 190 -2.71 3.18 15.56
C THR A 190 -2.05 2.81 16.87
N GLY A 191 -2.52 1.71 17.47
CA GLY A 191 -1.95 1.19 18.73
C GLY A 191 -2.22 2.09 19.94
N ALA A 192 -3.08 3.10 19.80
CA ALA A 192 -3.51 3.97 20.87
C ALA A 192 -5.01 3.79 21.14
N LEU A 193 -5.40 3.92 22.40
CA LEU A 193 -6.80 3.95 22.82
C LEU A 193 -7.10 5.35 23.36
N GLU A 194 -8.20 5.95 22.92
CA GLU A 194 -8.65 7.24 23.42
C GLU A 194 -9.25 7.07 24.83
N ASN A 195 -8.76 7.87 25.78
CA ASN A 195 -9.25 7.88 27.15
C ASN A 195 -10.47 8.79 27.29
N SER A 196 -11.25 8.55 28.35
CA SER A 196 -12.36 9.44 28.70
C SER A 196 -11.86 10.87 28.91
N ASN A 197 -12.67 11.84 28.49
CA ASN A 197 -12.45 13.26 28.73
C ASN A 197 -12.95 13.72 30.12
N VAL A 198 -13.47 12.81 30.95
CA VAL A 198 -14.04 13.11 32.27
C VAL A 198 -12.96 13.40 33.31
N ASP A 199 -13.07 14.53 34.01
CA ASP A 199 -12.25 14.87 35.17
C ASP A 199 -12.97 14.50 36.48
N ILE A 200 -12.44 13.49 37.15
CA ILE A 200 -13.00 12.94 38.39
C ILE A 200 -13.13 14.02 39.48
N ALA A 201 -12.18 14.96 39.60
CA ALA A 201 -12.22 15.96 40.66
C ALA A 201 -13.38 16.96 40.48
N GLN A 202 -13.65 17.32 39.22
CA GLN A 202 -14.78 18.19 38.87
C GLN A 202 -16.11 17.46 39.12
N GLU A 203 -16.24 16.23 38.63
CA GLU A 203 -17.45 15.42 38.82
C GLU A 203 -17.80 15.20 40.29
N LEU A 204 -16.79 14.99 41.15
CA LEU A 204 -16.97 14.88 42.60
C LEU A 204 -17.46 16.19 43.22
N THR A 205 -16.96 17.33 42.75
CA THR A 205 -17.37 18.66 43.23
C THR A 205 -18.81 18.95 42.85
N ASP A 206 -19.17 18.69 41.59
CA ASP A 206 -20.53 18.88 41.08
C ASP A 206 -21.53 17.96 41.80
N MET A 207 -21.13 16.73 42.13
CA MET A 207 -21.92 15.80 42.93
C MET A 207 -22.15 16.32 44.37
N ILE A 208 -21.13 16.88 45.02
CA ILE A 208 -21.27 17.49 46.35
C ILE A 208 -22.17 18.73 46.29
N GLU A 209 -22.06 19.54 45.25
CA GLU A 209 -22.93 20.71 45.06
C GLU A 209 -24.39 20.29 44.88
N ALA A 210 -24.66 19.30 44.03
CA ALA A 210 -25.99 18.74 43.84
C ALA A 210 -26.57 18.18 45.15
N GLN A 211 -25.77 17.46 45.96
CA GLN A 211 -26.18 16.97 47.28
C GLN A 211 -26.48 18.09 48.28
N ARG A 212 -25.66 19.15 48.30
CA ARG A 212 -25.89 20.33 49.14
C ARG A 212 -27.17 21.05 48.74
N SER A 213 -27.40 21.23 47.44
CA SER A 213 -28.62 21.83 46.90
C SER A 213 -29.85 21.01 47.28
N TYR A 214 -29.79 19.68 47.13
CA TYR A 214 -30.86 18.78 47.58
C TYR A 214 -31.13 18.88 49.08
N THR A 215 -30.08 18.93 49.91
CA THR A 215 -30.22 19.05 51.37
C THR A 215 -30.82 20.41 51.76
N ALA A 216 -30.38 21.49 51.13
CA ALA A 216 -30.92 22.83 51.35
C ALA A 216 -32.41 22.89 50.97
N ASN A 217 -32.78 22.38 49.78
CA ASN A 217 -34.17 22.30 49.32
C ASN A 217 -35.03 21.44 50.27
N SER A 218 -34.49 20.32 50.74
CA SER A 218 -35.17 19.44 51.71
C SER A 218 -35.38 20.14 53.05
N LYS A 219 -34.42 20.94 53.52
CA LYS A 219 -34.55 21.69 54.77
C LYS A 219 -35.58 22.81 54.64
N VAL A 220 -35.64 23.51 53.50
CA VAL A 220 -36.70 24.50 53.21
C VAL A 220 -38.08 23.83 53.26
N PHE A 221 -38.22 22.63 52.66
CA PHE A 221 -39.47 21.87 52.70
C PHE A 221 -39.86 21.44 54.13
N GLN A 222 -38.90 20.97 54.92
CA GLN A 222 -39.13 20.58 56.32
C GLN A 222 -39.61 21.77 57.15
N THR A 223 -38.90 22.90 57.08
CA THR A 223 -39.30 24.12 57.81
C THR A 223 -40.67 24.62 57.34
N GLY A 224 -40.97 24.54 56.05
CA GLY A 224 -42.30 24.84 55.52
C GLY A 224 -43.40 23.95 56.11
N SER A 225 -43.12 22.65 56.25
CA SER A 225 -44.05 21.69 56.87
C SER A 225 -44.26 21.98 58.36
N GLU A 226 -43.18 22.28 59.09
CA GLU A 226 -43.24 22.66 60.51
C GLU A 226 -44.08 23.93 60.73
N LEU A 227 -43.97 24.93 59.84
CA LEU A 227 -44.81 26.13 59.88
C LEU A 227 -46.29 25.82 59.62
N MET A 228 -46.59 24.90 58.69
CA MET A 228 -47.97 24.46 58.43
C MET A 228 -48.57 23.77 59.65
N ASP A 229 -47.80 22.92 60.34
CA ASP A 229 -48.25 22.27 61.57
C ASP A 229 -48.55 23.28 62.68
N VAL A 230 -47.71 24.32 62.83
CA VAL A 230 -47.96 25.41 63.79
C VAL A 230 -49.25 26.17 63.45
N LEU A 231 -49.47 26.49 62.18
CA LEU A 231 -50.69 27.18 61.72
C LEU A 231 -51.97 26.36 62.00
N VAL A 232 -51.94 25.05 61.75
CA VAL A 232 -53.07 24.16 62.04
C VAL A 232 -53.38 24.12 63.54
N ASN A 233 -52.34 24.12 64.38
CA ASN A 233 -52.50 24.10 65.83
C ASN A 233 -52.92 25.46 66.43
N LEU A 234 -52.69 26.57 65.73
CA LEU A 234 -53.10 27.92 66.18
C LEU A 234 -54.61 28.19 65.98
N LYS A 235 -55.27 27.43 65.10
CA LYS A 235 -56.73 27.53 64.83
C LYS A 235 -57.58 26.87 65.93
N ARG A 236 -56.96 26.18 66.88
CA ARG A 236 -57.63 25.40 67.93
C ARG A 236 -57.66 26.17 69.25
#